data_AF-A0A3P6SI55-F1
#
_entry.id   AF-A0A3P6SI55-F1
#
_cell.length_a   1.000
_cell.length_b   1.000
_cell.length_c   1.000
_cell.angle_alpha   90.00
_cell.angle_beta   90.00
_cell.angle_gamma   90.00
#
_symmetry.space_group_name_H-M   'P 1'
#
loop_
_entity.id
_entity.type
_entity.pdbx_description
1 polymer ?
#
loop_
_entity_poly.entity_id
_entity_poly.type
_entity_poly.pdbx_seq_one_letter_code
_entity_poly.pdbx_strand_id
1 'polypeptide(L)'
;MQQLSSGQAPGSDAIPEVIYKHSGHKLISYLTTLFQEMWRQGQVPQDLKDTTIVHLYKRKENHRVSDNHRGISVLNMAGKIFARILLNRLNNHFEQGLLLESQFGFRLHRGTMDMIFAARQLQEKCQRMRNHLYITFVDLTKAFDTVNRTGLWKVVQKFGCPEHFIHMVRQSLPSLVSCSLPY
;
A
#
# COMPACT_ATOMS: atom_id res chain seq x y z
N MET A 1 0.39 14.25 -9.22
CA MET A 1 -0.48 13.87 -10.36
C MET A 1 0.20 12.95 -11.37
N GLN A 2 1.47 13.17 -11.72
CA GLN A 2 2.20 12.34 -12.71
C GLN A 2 2.34 10.85 -12.34
N GLN A 3 2.30 10.51 -11.04
CA GLN A 3 2.37 9.13 -10.54
C GLN A 3 1.00 8.40 -10.48
N LEU A 4 -0.08 9.02 -10.95
CA LEU A 4 -1.37 8.32 -11.05
C LEU A 4 -1.28 7.31 -12.21
N SER A 5 -1.59 6.03 -11.96
CA SER A 5 -1.67 5.02 -13.01
C SER A 5 -2.82 5.35 -13.96
N SER A 6 -2.67 5.08 -15.26
CA SER A 6 -3.78 5.23 -16.23
C SER A 6 -4.70 4.00 -16.21
N GLY A 7 -5.98 4.19 -16.51
CA GLY A 7 -6.98 3.12 -16.56
C GLY A 7 -7.48 2.69 -15.18
N GLN A 8 -7.42 3.57 -14.18
CA GLN A 8 -7.90 3.24 -12.83
C GLN A 8 -9.43 3.33 -12.77
N ALA A 9 -10.06 2.37 -12.10
CA ALA A 9 -11.48 2.49 -11.80
C ALA A 9 -11.73 3.75 -10.95
N PRO A 10 -12.69 4.61 -11.34
CA PRO A 10 -13.09 5.75 -10.53
C PRO A 10 -13.69 5.26 -9.20
N GLY A 11 -13.65 6.11 -8.18
CA GLY A 11 -14.28 5.79 -6.89
C GLY A 11 -15.78 6.05 -6.93
N SER A 12 -16.37 6.21 -5.74
CA SER A 12 -17.79 6.56 -5.56
C SER A 12 -18.19 7.88 -6.24
N ASP A 13 -17.24 8.79 -6.44
CA ASP A 13 -17.44 10.08 -7.12
C ASP A 13 -17.55 9.97 -8.65
N ALA A 14 -17.28 8.80 -9.22
CA ALA A 14 -17.25 8.54 -10.66
C ALA A 14 -16.27 9.43 -11.45
N ILE A 15 -15.34 10.14 -10.79
CA ILE A 15 -14.39 11.02 -11.47
C ILE A 15 -13.14 10.22 -11.85
N PRO A 16 -12.83 10.06 -13.16
CA PRO A 16 -11.69 9.29 -13.59
C PRO A 16 -10.38 10.04 -13.38
N GLU A 17 -9.26 9.30 -13.30
CA GLU A 17 -7.93 9.86 -13.07
C GLU A 17 -7.50 10.83 -14.17
N VAL A 18 -8.02 10.65 -15.39
CA VAL A 18 -7.70 11.48 -16.55
C VAL A 18 -8.06 12.94 -16.29
N ILE A 19 -9.15 13.21 -15.57
CA ILE A 19 -9.54 14.57 -15.18
C ILE A 19 -8.46 15.16 -14.29
N TYR A 20 -8.03 14.44 -13.25
CA TYR A 20 -6.99 14.92 -12.33
C TYR A 20 -5.62 15.12 -13.00
N LYS A 21 -5.30 14.33 -14.03
CA LYS A 21 -4.07 14.50 -14.82
C LYS A 21 -4.10 15.75 -15.71
N HIS A 22 -5.26 16.11 -16.26
CA HIS A 22 -5.39 17.17 -17.28
C HIS A 22 -6.05 18.46 -16.78
N SER A 23 -6.54 18.51 -15.54
CA SER A 23 -7.23 19.71 -14.98
C SER A 23 -6.32 20.92 -14.70
N GLY A 24 -5.03 20.82 -15.02
CA GLY A 24 -4.07 21.93 -14.92
C GLY A 24 -3.75 22.38 -13.48
N HIS A 25 -3.06 23.52 -13.36
CA HIS A 25 -2.53 24.04 -12.10
C HIS A 25 -3.61 24.44 -11.08
N LYS A 26 -4.80 24.83 -11.55
CA LYS A 26 -5.87 25.31 -10.67
C LYS A 26 -6.39 24.21 -9.75
N LEU A 27 -6.66 23.02 -10.28
CA LEU A 27 -7.08 21.86 -9.46
C LEU A 27 -5.97 21.45 -8.47
N ILE A 28 -4.72 21.46 -8.91
CA ILE A 28 -3.58 21.14 -8.05
C ILE A 28 -3.53 22.10 -6.86
N SER A 29 -3.67 23.40 -7.09
CA SER A 29 -3.68 24.41 -6.03
C SER A 29 -4.81 24.19 -5.01
N TYR A 30 -6.02 23.89 -5.47
CA TYR A 30 -7.15 23.58 -4.59
C TYR A 30 -6.90 22.32 -3.76
N LEU A 31 -6.43 21.24 -4.38
CA LEU A 31 -6.13 19.99 -3.67
C LEU A 31 -4.98 20.18 -2.67
N THR A 32 -3.95 20.94 -3.03
CA THR A 32 -2.85 21.26 -2.11
C THR A 32 -3.36 22.03 -0.90
N THR A 33 -4.18 23.05 -1.10
CA THR A 33 -4.78 23.84 -0.01
C THR A 33 -5.65 22.97 0.89
N LEU A 34 -6.50 22.13 0.29
CA LEU A 34 -7.35 21.18 1.01
C LEU A 34 -6.52 20.21 1.86
N PHE A 35 -5.49 19.58 1.27
CA PHE A 35 -4.67 18.60 1.99
C PHE A 35 -3.82 19.24 3.09
N GLN A 36 -3.36 20.47 2.91
CA GLN A 36 -2.67 21.23 3.95
C GLN A 36 -3.61 21.53 5.13
N GLU A 37 -4.85 21.88 4.85
CA GLU A 37 -5.84 22.14 5.90
C GLU A 37 -6.21 20.86 6.65
N MET A 38 -6.42 19.75 5.93
CA MET A 38 -6.64 18.42 6.53
C MET A 38 -5.48 18.03 7.46
N TRP A 39 -4.24 18.27 7.02
CA TRP A 39 -3.06 18.04 7.83
C TRP A 39 -3.06 18.92 9.08
N ARG A 40 -3.26 20.24 8.93
CA ARG A 40 -3.29 21.19 10.04
C ARG A 40 -4.35 20.84 11.09
N GLN A 41 -5.54 20.45 10.65
CA GLN A 41 -6.65 20.07 11.53
C GLN A 41 -6.52 18.66 12.10
N GLY A 42 -5.70 17.79 11.49
CA GLY A 42 -5.61 16.39 11.87
C GLY A 42 -6.86 15.58 11.50
N GLN A 43 -7.63 16.00 10.48
CA GLN A 43 -8.89 15.35 10.11
C GLN A 43 -8.99 15.14 8.60
N VAL A 44 -9.50 13.98 8.21
CA VAL A 44 -9.78 13.61 6.82
C VAL A 44 -11.29 13.52 6.63
N PRO A 45 -11.89 14.30 5.71
CA PRO A 45 -13.32 14.25 5.39
C PRO A 45 -13.81 12.84 5.07
N GLN A 46 -15.05 12.51 5.43
CA GLN A 46 -15.62 11.19 5.21
C GLN A 46 -15.63 10.78 3.74
N ASP A 47 -16.00 11.70 2.86
CA ASP A 47 -16.03 11.48 1.42
C ASP A 47 -14.69 11.00 0.85
N LEU A 48 -13.56 11.44 1.42
CA LEU A 48 -12.21 11.03 1.00
C LEU A 48 -11.78 9.67 1.56
N LYS A 49 -12.50 9.16 2.55
CA LYS A 49 -12.26 7.86 3.20
C LYS A 49 -13.19 6.79 2.66
N ASP A 50 -14.31 7.17 2.04
CA ASP A 50 -15.29 6.24 1.53
C ASP A 50 -14.70 5.35 0.42
N THR A 51 -14.93 4.05 0.55
CA THR A 51 -14.41 3.04 -0.36
C THR A 51 -15.51 2.18 -0.94
N THR A 52 -15.44 1.93 -2.24
CA THR A 52 -16.24 0.91 -2.90
C THR A 52 -15.51 -0.42 -2.86
N ILE A 53 -16.15 -1.47 -2.34
CA ILE A 53 -15.59 -2.83 -2.33
C ILE A 53 -15.89 -3.51 -3.68
N VAL A 54 -14.83 -3.81 -4.43
CA VAL A 54 -14.89 -4.57 -5.68
C VAL A 54 -14.40 -6.00 -5.42
N HIS A 55 -15.19 -7.00 -5.79
CA HIS A 55 -14.80 -8.41 -5.65
C HIS A 55 -14.04 -8.87 -6.90
N LEU A 56 -12.77 -9.24 -6.72
CA LEU A 56 -11.97 -9.86 -7.77
C LEU A 56 -11.91 -11.36 -7.59
N TYR A 57 -12.29 -12.10 -8.63
CA TYR A 57 -12.17 -13.55 -8.65
C TYR A 57 -10.73 -14.01 -8.90
N LYS A 58 -10.22 -14.91 -8.05
CA LYS A 58 -8.83 -15.42 -8.11
C LYS A 58 -8.58 -16.46 -9.23
N ARG A 59 -9.51 -16.65 -10.18
CA ARG A 59 -9.42 -17.68 -11.24
C ARG A 59 -9.13 -19.09 -10.70
N LYS A 60 -9.92 -19.54 -9.72
CA LYS A 60 -9.88 -20.91 -9.17
C LYS A 60 -11.00 -21.78 -9.78
N GLU A 61 -11.14 -23.03 -9.36
CA GLU A 61 -12.14 -23.95 -9.94
C GLU A 61 -13.59 -23.57 -9.59
N ASN A 62 -13.88 -23.18 -8.34
CA ASN A 62 -15.26 -22.99 -7.88
C ASN A 62 -15.58 -21.54 -7.50
N HIS A 63 -16.45 -20.88 -8.27
CA HIS A 63 -16.86 -19.49 -8.06
C HIS A 63 -17.70 -19.25 -6.80
N ARG A 64 -18.28 -20.31 -6.22
CA ARG A 64 -19.18 -20.22 -5.05
C ARG A 64 -18.46 -20.15 -3.71
N VAL A 65 -17.14 -20.40 -3.67
CA VAL A 65 -16.36 -20.34 -2.44
C VAL A 65 -15.88 -18.90 -2.21
N SER A 66 -16.22 -18.31 -1.06
CA SER A 66 -15.90 -16.91 -0.73
C SER A 66 -14.40 -16.62 -0.72
N ASP A 67 -13.57 -17.57 -0.28
CA ASP A 67 -12.10 -17.46 -0.25
C ASP A 67 -11.46 -17.38 -1.67
N ASN A 68 -12.22 -17.73 -2.71
CA ASN A 68 -11.81 -17.59 -4.11
C ASN A 68 -12.00 -16.17 -4.64
N HIS A 69 -12.55 -15.27 -3.83
CA HIS A 69 -12.66 -13.84 -4.14
C HIS A 69 -11.65 -13.04 -3.30
N ARG A 70 -11.27 -11.87 -3.79
CA ARG A 70 -10.50 -10.85 -3.08
C ARG A 70 -11.29 -9.55 -3.12
N GLY A 71 -11.71 -9.05 -1.96
CA GLY A 71 -12.26 -7.71 -1.85
C GLY A 71 -11.15 -6.68 -2.02
N ILE A 72 -11.32 -5.76 -2.97
CA ILE A 72 -10.47 -4.59 -3.17
C ILE A 72 -11.27 -3.37 -2.80
N SER A 73 -10.74 -2.58 -1.87
CA SER A 73 -11.32 -1.29 -1.50
C SER A 73 -10.78 -0.20 -2.42
N VAL A 74 -11.67 0.43 -3.18
CA VAL A 74 -11.34 1.50 -4.12
C VAL A 74 -11.77 2.83 -3.52
N LEU A 75 -10.78 3.66 -3.16
CA LEU A 75 -11.00 5.05 -2.75
C LEU A 75 -11.36 5.93 -3.95
N ASN A 76 -12.03 7.05 -3.69
CA ASN A 76 -12.12 8.14 -4.66
C ASN A 76 -10.74 8.70 -5.02
N MET A 77 -10.67 9.45 -6.12
CA MET A 77 -9.39 9.86 -6.68
C MET A 77 -8.64 10.83 -5.76
N ALA A 78 -9.34 11.79 -5.15
CA ALA A 78 -8.75 12.72 -4.18
C ALA A 78 -8.17 11.99 -2.95
N GLY A 79 -8.89 11.00 -2.41
CA GLY A 79 -8.42 10.12 -1.33
C GLY A 79 -7.22 9.27 -1.73
N LYS A 80 -7.20 8.71 -2.95
CA LYS A 80 -6.03 8.01 -3.52
C LYS A 80 -4.81 8.92 -3.62
N ILE A 81 -4.99 10.16 -4.07
CA ILE A 81 -3.90 11.14 -4.16
C ILE A 81 -3.35 11.44 -2.77
N PHE A 82 -4.23 11.68 -1.79
CA PHE A 82 -3.82 11.95 -0.41
C PHE A 82 -3.07 10.75 0.20
N ALA A 83 -3.62 9.54 0.08
CA ALA A 83 -2.98 8.32 0.54
C ALA A 83 -1.62 8.09 -0.15
N ARG A 84 -1.49 8.41 -1.44
CA ARG A 84 -0.21 8.33 -2.17
C ARG A 84 0.81 9.32 -1.63
N ILE A 85 0.40 10.55 -1.27
CA ILE A 85 1.31 11.54 -0.65
C ILE A 85 1.84 11.01 0.68
N LEU A 86 0.97 10.45 1.53
CA LEU A 86 1.38 9.83 2.79
C LEU A 86 2.32 8.64 2.57
N LEU A 87 1.98 7.75 1.64
CA LEU A 87 2.80 6.60 1.29
C LEU A 87 4.19 7.01 0.80
N ASN A 88 4.29 8.02 -0.07
CA ASN A 88 5.57 8.50 -0.57
C ASN A 88 6.44 9.07 0.56
N ARG A 89 5.84 9.82 1.50
CA ARG A 89 6.56 10.32 2.69
C ARG A 89 7.05 9.17 3.57
N LEU A 90 6.21 8.15 3.77
CA LEU A 90 6.56 6.97 4.55
C LEU A 90 7.67 6.14 3.90
N ASN A 91 7.61 5.93 2.59
CA ASN A 91 8.65 5.22 1.85
C ASN A 91 9.97 5.98 1.91
N ASN A 92 9.96 7.31 1.71
CA ASN A 92 11.17 8.12 1.82
C ASN A 92 11.79 8.06 3.23
N HIS A 93 10.98 7.86 4.27
CA HIS A 93 11.47 7.64 5.63
C HIS A 93 12.10 6.26 5.77
N PHE A 94 11.41 5.21 5.31
CA PHE A 94 11.90 3.83 5.42
C PHE A 94 13.13 3.50 4.58
N GLU A 95 13.27 4.14 3.41
CA GLU A 95 14.42 3.95 2.52
C GLU A 95 15.73 4.57 3.07
N GLN A 96 15.70 5.26 4.22
CA GLN A 96 16.89 5.74 4.94
C GLN A 96 17.63 4.63 5.71
N GLY A 97 17.43 3.36 5.34
CA GLY A 97 18.07 2.21 5.98
C GLY A 97 17.32 1.66 7.20
N LEU A 98 16.03 2.00 7.37
CA LEU A 98 15.22 1.47 8.47
C LEU A 98 14.72 0.05 8.22
N LEU A 99 14.61 -0.37 6.96
CA LEU A 99 14.20 -1.71 6.58
C LEU A 99 15.41 -2.62 6.39
N LEU A 100 15.26 -3.88 6.82
CA LEU A 100 16.24 -4.95 6.59
C LEU A 100 16.55 -5.08 5.09
N GLU A 101 17.82 -5.36 4.79
CA GLU A 101 18.26 -5.61 3.41
C GLU A 101 17.59 -6.85 2.80
N SER A 102 17.21 -7.82 3.63
CA SER A 102 16.46 -9.01 3.21
C SER A 102 14.98 -8.75 2.90
N GLN A 103 14.46 -7.54 3.12
CA GLN A 103 13.10 -7.16 2.72
C GLN A 103 13.12 -6.68 1.26
N PHE A 104 12.43 -7.40 0.38
CA PHE A 104 12.34 -7.04 -1.05
C PHE A 104 10.93 -6.62 -1.47
N GLY A 105 9.90 -7.22 -0.87
CA GLY A 105 8.51 -6.89 -1.18
C GLY A 105 8.18 -5.45 -0.82
N PHE A 106 7.44 -4.76 -1.72
CA PHE A 106 6.96 -3.39 -1.57
C PHE A 106 8.05 -2.32 -1.40
N ARG A 107 9.30 -2.60 -1.79
CA ARG A 107 10.40 -1.63 -1.79
C ARG A 107 10.69 -1.09 -3.17
N LEU A 108 11.14 0.15 -3.23
CA LEU A 108 11.59 0.75 -4.48
C LEU A 108 12.90 0.07 -4.91
N HIS A 109 13.06 -0.19 -6.21
CA HIS A 109 14.25 -0.82 -6.80
C HIS A 109 14.58 -2.24 -6.30
N ARG A 110 13.64 -2.94 -5.66
CA ARG A 110 13.78 -4.34 -5.28
C ARG A 110 12.59 -5.13 -5.80
N GLY A 111 12.87 -6.30 -6.37
CA GLY A 111 11.85 -7.15 -6.97
C GLY A 111 12.07 -8.63 -6.71
N THR A 112 11.12 -9.43 -7.18
CA THR A 112 11.15 -10.89 -7.05
C THR A 112 12.39 -11.50 -7.73
N MET A 113 12.86 -10.91 -8.83
CA MET A 113 14.06 -11.37 -9.53
C MET A 113 15.31 -11.28 -8.66
N ASP A 114 15.47 -10.19 -7.89
CA ASP A 114 16.62 -10.01 -7.00
C ASP A 114 16.62 -11.05 -5.88
N MET A 115 15.45 -11.38 -5.33
CA MET A 115 15.30 -12.42 -4.32
C MET A 115 15.58 -13.82 -4.88
N ILE A 116 15.10 -14.12 -6.09
CA ILE A 116 15.41 -15.38 -6.80
C ILE A 116 16.91 -15.48 -7.02
N PHE A 117 17.55 -14.39 -7.44
CA PHE A 117 19.00 -14.34 -7.62
C PHE A 117 19.72 -14.63 -6.31
N ALA A 118 19.38 -13.92 -5.21
CA ALA A 118 19.98 -14.14 -3.90
C ALA A 118 19.82 -15.61 -3.41
N ALA A 119 18.63 -16.18 -3.59
CA ALA A 119 18.37 -17.59 -3.25
C ALA A 119 19.22 -18.56 -4.09
N ARG A 120 19.40 -18.30 -5.39
CA ARG A 120 20.27 -19.10 -6.27
C ARG A 120 21.74 -19.00 -5.84
N GLN A 121 22.22 -17.80 -5.54
CA GLN A 121 23.60 -17.61 -5.07
C GLN A 121 23.87 -18.38 -3.77
N LEU A 122 22.91 -18.40 -2.85
CA LEU A 122 23.00 -19.21 -1.63
C LEU A 122 23.07 -20.71 -1.94
N GLN A 123 22.21 -21.19 -2.84
CA GLN A 123 22.19 -22.58 -3.28
C GLN A 123 23.52 -23.00 -3.92
N GLU A 124 24.05 -22.23 -4.86
CA GLU A 124 25.32 -22.52 -5.54
C GLU A 124 26.50 -22.53 -4.56
N LYS A 125 26.52 -21.60 -3.61
CA LYS A 125 27.55 -21.53 -2.57
C LYS A 125 27.53 -22.78 -1.67
N CYS A 126 26.35 -23.21 -1.20
CA CYS A 126 26.22 -24.42 -0.40
C CYS A 126 26.65 -25.67 -1.18
N GLN A 127 26.28 -25.78 -2.46
CA GLN A 127 26.73 -26.88 -3.32
C GLN A 127 28.26 -26.93 -3.47
N ARG A 128 28.90 -25.78 -3.73
CA ARG A 128 30.37 -25.68 -3.85
C ARG A 128 31.08 -26.08 -2.57
N MET A 129 30.56 -25.69 -1.42
CA MET A 129 31.14 -26.00 -0.11
C MET A 129 30.76 -27.40 0.41
N ARG A 130 29.93 -28.17 -0.33
CA ARG A 130 29.36 -29.46 0.10
C ARG A 130 28.58 -29.38 1.42
N ASN A 131 27.94 -28.24 1.66
CA ASN A 131 27.07 -28.05 2.82
C ASN A 131 25.61 -28.34 2.45
N HIS A 132 24.86 -28.93 3.39
CA HIS A 132 23.42 -29.06 3.25
C HIS A 132 22.73 -27.69 3.31
N LEU A 133 21.77 -27.46 2.42
CA LEU A 133 20.91 -26.27 2.43
C LEU A 133 19.46 -26.73 2.64
N TYR A 134 18.80 -26.15 3.63
CA TYR A 134 17.38 -26.35 3.90
C TYR A 134 16.66 -25.01 3.74
N ILE A 135 15.54 -25.00 3.01
CA ILE A 135 14.74 -23.81 2.75
C ILE A 135 13.32 -24.05 3.26
N THR A 136 12.80 -23.12 4.06
CA THR A 136 11.42 -23.14 4.56
C THR A 136 10.65 -21.97 3.98
N PHE A 137 9.49 -22.23 3.39
CA PHE A 137 8.58 -21.21 2.89
C PHE A 137 7.46 -20.98 3.89
N VAL A 138 7.25 -19.73 4.29
CA VAL A 138 6.20 -19.32 5.23
C VAL A 138 5.29 -18.33 4.53
N ASP A 139 3.99 -18.64 4.49
CA ASP A 139 2.97 -17.75 3.93
C ASP A 139 1.93 -17.41 4.99
N LEU A 140 1.54 -16.12 5.04
CA LEU A 140 0.60 -15.62 6.03
C LEU A 140 -0.82 -15.60 5.46
N THR A 141 -1.74 -16.33 6.09
CA THR A 141 -3.15 -16.35 5.67
C THR A 141 -3.81 -15.00 5.94
N LYS A 142 -4.38 -14.39 4.90
CA LYS A 142 -5.16 -13.13 4.96
C LYS A 142 -4.40 -12.00 5.68
N ALA A 143 -3.11 -11.83 5.39
CA ALA A 143 -2.21 -10.93 6.14
C ALA A 143 -2.72 -9.49 6.34
N PHE A 144 -3.42 -8.91 5.36
CA PHE A 144 -3.99 -7.55 5.48
C PHE A 144 -5.21 -7.48 6.40
N ASP A 145 -5.91 -8.61 6.56
CA ASP A 145 -7.16 -8.72 7.31
C ASP A 145 -6.88 -9.11 8.76
N THR A 146 -5.79 -9.86 8.99
CA THR A 146 -5.40 -10.43 10.28
C THR A 146 -4.39 -9.58 11.04
N VAL A 147 -3.89 -8.49 10.47
CA VAL A 147 -2.90 -7.62 11.12
C VAL A 147 -3.44 -6.97 12.40
N ASN A 148 -2.72 -7.12 13.52
CA ASN A 148 -3.06 -6.43 14.76
C ASN A 148 -2.79 -4.93 14.63
N ARG A 149 -3.85 -4.12 14.52
CA ARG A 149 -3.75 -2.66 14.30
C ARG A 149 -3.05 -1.94 15.46
N THR A 150 -3.33 -2.32 16.71
CA THR A 150 -2.68 -1.71 17.89
C THR A 150 -1.17 -1.98 17.88
N GLY A 151 -0.75 -3.19 17.55
CA GLY A 151 0.65 -3.56 17.39
C GLY A 151 1.32 -2.83 16.23
N LEU A 152 0.63 -2.75 15.08
CA LEU A 152 1.12 -2.03 13.90
C LEU A 152 1.47 -0.58 14.22
N TRP A 153 0.59 0.15 14.92
CA TRP A 153 0.86 1.55 15.26
C TRP A 153 2.06 1.71 16.21
N LYS A 154 2.21 0.81 17.18
CA LYS A 154 3.39 0.77 18.06
C LYS A 154 4.68 0.52 17.28
N VAL A 155 4.65 -0.37 16.29
CA VAL A 155 5.80 -0.66 15.44
C VAL A 155 6.15 0.56 14.58
N VAL A 156 5.18 1.18 13.91
CA VAL A 156 5.40 2.39 13.09
C VAL A 156 5.98 3.54 13.93
N GLN A 157 5.50 3.71 15.17
CA GLN A 157 6.08 4.69 16.10
C GLN A 157 7.53 4.36 16.49
N LYS A 158 7.86 3.08 16.73
CA LYS A 158 9.24 2.63 17.00
C LYS A 158 10.18 2.88 15.82
N PHE A 159 9.67 2.87 14.59
CA PHE A 159 10.43 3.26 13.40
C PHE A 159 10.59 4.79 13.26
N GLY A 160 10.19 5.59 14.25
CA GLY A 160 10.43 7.03 14.29
C GLY A 160 9.41 7.86 13.52
N CYS A 161 8.25 7.30 13.15
CA CYS A 161 7.19 8.09 12.54
C CYS A 161 6.54 9.03 13.57
N PRO A 162 6.39 10.34 13.28
CA PRO A 162 5.74 11.29 14.18
C PRO A 162 4.29 10.90 14.50
N GLU A 163 3.84 11.16 15.73
CA GLU A 163 2.47 10.83 16.16
C GLU A 163 1.40 11.47 15.27
N HIS A 164 1.63 12.72 14.86
CA HIS A 164 0.72 13.42 13.96
C HIS A 164 0.62 12.73 12.58
N PHE A 165 1.74 12.23 12.05
CA PHE A 165 1.72 11.45 10.79
C PHE A 165 0.95 10.13 10.98
N ILE A 166 1.20 9.40 12.07
CA ILE A 166 0.48 8.17 12.39
C ILE A 166 -1.03 8.44 12.52
N HIS A 167 -1.40 9.53 13.20
CA HIS A 167 -2.78 9.97 13.31
C HIS A 167 -3.41 10.24 11.95
N MET A 168 -2.73 10.96 11.06
CA MET A 168 -3.23 11.20 9.69
C MET A 168 -3.40 9.91 8.88
N VAL A 169 -2.48 8.96 9.01
CA VAL A 169 -2.62 7.64 8.37
C VAL A 169 -3.83 6.89 8.93
N ARG A 170 -4.04 6.92 10.25
CA ARG A 170 -5.22 6.31 10.89
C ARG A 170 -6.52 6.95 10.42
N GLN A 171 -6.55 8.27 10.31
CA GLN A 171 -7.71 9.01 9.78
C GLN A 171 -7.98 8.66 8.32
N SER A 172 -6.96 8.37 7.53
CA SER A 172 -7.11 8.06 6.10
C SER A 172 -7.56 6.63 5.81
N LEU A 173 -7.46 5.72 6.80
CA LEU A 173 -7.89 4.34 6.63
C LEU A 173 -9.41 4.24 6.83
N PRO A 174 -10.14 3.60 5.90
CA PRO A 174 -11.56 3.35 6.10
C PRO A 174 -11.80 2.48 7.34
N SER A 175 -12.89 2.76 8.06
CA SER A 175 -13.34 2.04 9.25
C SER A 175 -13.58 0.55 8.99
N LEU A 176 -13.83 0.21 7.73
CA LEU A 176 -14.03 -1.12 7.21
C LEU A 176 -12.97 -1.38 6.14
N VAL A 177 -12.36 -2.56 6.23
CA VAL A 177 -11.88 -3.37 5.09
C VAL A 177 -10.37 -3.57 4.93
N SER A 178 -10.06 -4.87 4.80
CA SER A 178 -8.96 -5.50 4.07
C SER A 178 -8.35 -4.61 3.00
N CYS A 179 -7.21 -4.00 3.32
CA CYS A 179 -6.50 -3.17 2.36
C CYS A 179 -5.76 -4.07 1.36
N SER A 180 -6.27 -4.18 0.15
CA SER A 180 -5.41 -4.46 -0.99
C SER A 180 -5.44 -3.28 -1.94
N LEU A 181 -4.39 -2.46 -1.88
CA LEU A 181 -4.17 -1.45 -2.89
C LEU A 181 -3.93 -2.15 -4.23
N PRO A 182 -4.67 -1.81 -5.30
CA PRO A 182 -4.28 -2.23 -6.63
C PRO A 182 -2.94 -1.55 -6.95
N TYR A 183 -1.96 -2.37 -7.34
CA TYR A 183 -0.65 -1.94 -7.79
C TYR A 183 -0.75 -1.01 -9.00
#